data_AF-A0A7S3NM86-F1
#
_entry.id   AF-A0A7S3NM86-F1
#
_cell.length_a   1.000
_cell.length_b   1.000
_cell.length_c   1.000
_cell.angle_alpha   90.00
_cell.angle_beta   90.00
_cell.angle_gamma   90.00
#
_symmetry.space_group_name_H-M   'P 1'
#
loop_
_entity.id
_entity.type
_entity.pdbx_description
1 polymer ?
#
loop_
_entity_poly.entity_id
_entity_poly.type
_entity_poly.pdbx_seq_one_letter_code
_entity_poly.pdbx_strand_id
1 'polypeptide(L)'
;SFDSNSAQVDGGVAYLEISSTFTATNSSFDSNSAQEDGGVAYVRDSSIFTATNSSFDSNSALEYYGGVAYVRDSSTFTATNSSFDSNSFDSNYAKNSGGVACVFSADWNGGVAYVQESSSTFTATNSSFDSNSA
;
A
#
# COMPACT_ATOMS: atom_id res chain seq x y z
N SER A 1 5.16 -15.79 4.33
CA SER A 1 6.11 -14.72 4.00
C SER A 1 6.01 -14.44 2.53
N PHE A 2 6.01 -13.17 2.16
CA PHE A 2 6.13 -12.67 0.81
C PHE A 2 7.36 -11.78 0.80
N ASP A 3 8.47 -12.31 0.31
CA ASP A 3 9.77 -11.67 0.48
C ASP A 3 10.36 -11.36 -0.90
N SER A 4 10.79 -10.12 -1.12
CA SER A 4 11.48 -9.69 -2.35
C SER A 4 10.71 -9.96 -3.66
N ASN A 5 9.38 -9.91 -3.64
CA ASN A 5 8.59 -10.02 -4.86
C ASN A 5 8.60 -8.68 -5.59
N SER A 6 8.78 -8.72 -6.92
CA SER A 6 8.82 -7.50 -7.75
C SER A 6 7.90 -7.62 -8.95
N ALA A 7 7.15 -6.55 -9.22
CA ALA A 7 6.39 -6.38 -10.45
C ALA A 7 7.00 -5.28 -11.33
N GLN A 8 6.94 -5.44 -12.65
CA GLN A 8 7.37 -4.41 -13.61
C GLN A 8 6.38 -3.25 -13.76
N VAL A 9 5.16 -3.41 -13.24
CA VAL A 9 4.11 -2.40 -13.30
C VAL A 9 3.58 -2.25 -11.89
N ASP A 10 2.54 -2.98 -11.52
CA ASP A 10 1.80 -2.76 -10.28
C ASP A 10 1.74 -4.01 -9.39
N GLY A 11 1.64 -3.78 -8.07
CA GLY A 11 1.29 -4.84 -7.13
C GLY A 11 2.34 -5.94 -7.02
N GLY A 12 3.49 -5.63 -6.41
CA GLY A 12 4.63 -6.56 -6.30
C GLY A 12 4.28 -7.94 -5.75
N VAL A 13 3.23 -8.03 -4.93
CA VAL A 13 2.68 -9.29 -4.41
C VAL A 13 1.29 -9.58 -4.99
N ALA A 14 0.43 -8.57 -5.08
CA ALA A 14 -0.97 -8.75 -5.47
C ALA A 14 -1.47 -7.64 -6.40
N TYR A 15 -1.99 -8.04 -7.56
CA TYR A 15 -2.83 -7.19 -8.40
C TYR A 15 -4.27 -7.72 -8.32
N LEU A 16 -5.18 -6.92 -7.75
CA LEU A 16 -6.57 -7.29 -7.50
C LEU A 16 -7.51 -6.44 -8.36
N GLU A 17 -8.29 -7.12 -9.19
CA GLU A 17 -9.20 -6.50 -10.15
C GLU A 17 -10.50 -7.32 -10.26
N ILE A 18 -11.61 -6.65 -10.61
CA ILE A 18 -12.94 -7.24 -10.82
C ILE A 18 -13.42 -8.00 -9.57
N SER A 19 -13.71 -7.25 -8.50
CA SER A 19 -14.28 -7.79 -7.25
C SER A 19 -13.44 -8.92 -6.63
N SER A 20 -12.12 -8.82 -6.76
CA SER A 20 -11.19 -9.82 -6.25
C SER A 20 -10.92 -9.62 -4.76
N THR A 21 -10.55 -10.71 -4.09
CA THR A 21 -10.22 -10.67 -2.66
C THR A 21 -8.88 -11.31 -2.38
N PHE A 22 -8.11 -10.71 -1.49
CA PHE A 22 -6.88 -11.26 -0.94
C PHE A 22 -6.89 -11.13 0.57
N THR A 23 -6.57 -12.22 1.28
CA THR A 23 -6.53 -12.25 2.74
C THR A 23 -5.20 -12.82 3.21
N ALA A 24 -4.54 -12.09 4.11
CA ALA A 24 -3.33 -12.52 4.79
C ALA A 24 -3.50 -12.42 6.31
N THR A 25 -3.10 -13.47 7.00
CA THR A 25 -3.14 -13.54 8.47
C THR A 25 -1.79 -14.02 8.97
N ASN A 26 -1.25 -13.39 10.01
CA ASN A 26 0.06 -13.73 10.58
C ASN A 26 1.15 -13.80 9.49
N SER A 27 1.16 -12.84 8.57
CA SER A 27 2.04 -12.82 7.39
C SER A 27 3.05 -11.69 7.47
N SER A 28 4.15 -11.84 6.74
CA SER A 28 5.16 -10.81 6.56
C SER A 28 5.29 -10.51 5.07
N PHE A 29 5.33 -9.22 4.75
CA PHE A 29 5.58 -8.64 3.43
C PHE A 29 6.87 -7.84 3.54
N ASP A 30 7.98 -8.43 3.12
CA ASP A 30 9.31 -7.86 3.27
C ASP A 30 9.91 -7.53 1.90
N SER A 31 10.38 -6.29 1.74
CA SER A 31 11.17 -5.86 0.60
C SER A 31 10.49 -6.10 -0.76
N ASN A 32 9.16 -6.03 -0.82
CA ASN A 32 8.42 -6.18 -2.07
C ASN A 32 8.34 -4.85 -2.82
N SER A 33 8.37 -4.92 -4.16
CA SER A 33 8.40 -3.73 -4.97
C SER A 33 7.50 -3.79 -6.22
N ALA A 34 7.07 -2.61 -6.65
CA ALA A 34 6.44 -2.40 -7.95
C ALA A 34 7.15 -1.23 -8.65
N GLN A 35 7.30 -1.31 -9.97
CA GLN A 35 7.90 -0.20 -10.71
C GLN A 35 6.99 1.04 -10.63
N GLU A 36 5.69 0.86 -10.79
CA GLU A 36 4.71 1.94 -10.90
C GLU A 36 4.01 2.19 -9.56
N ASP A 37 2.94 1.44 -9.25
CA ASP A 37 2.10 1.66 -8.08
C ASP A 37 1.96 0.43 -7.18
N GLY A 38 1.82 0.66 -5.88
CA GLY A 38 1.47 -0.39 -4.92
C GLY A 38 2.57 -1.44 -4.78
N GLY A 39 3.65 -1.12 -4.05
CA GLY A 39 4.80 -2.02 -3.91
C GLY A 39 4.46 -3.43 -3.40
N VAL A 40 3.36 -3.57 -2.66
CA VAL A 40 2.76 -4.87 -2.30
C VAL A 40 1.48 -5.12 -3.09
N ALA A 41 0.54 -4.18 -3.06
CA ALA A 41 -0.81 -4.39 -3.54
C ALA A 41 -1.32 -3.24 -4.43
N TYR A 42 -1.83 -3.61 -5.61
CA TYR A 42 -2.68 -2.76 -6.41
C TYR A 42 -4.12 -3.27 -6.35
N VAL A 43 -5.05 -2.44 -5.86
CA VAL A 43 -6.41 -2.85 -5.54
C VAL A 43 -7.41 -1.97 -6.28
N ARG A 44 -8.11 -2.54 -7.26
CA ARG A 44 -9.04 -1.81 -8.14
C ARG A 44 -10.35 -2.57 -8.37
N ASP A 45 -11.32 -1.86 -8.94
CA ASP A 45 -12.62 -2.37 -9.37
C ASP A 45 -13.35 -3.17 -8.29
N SER A 46 -13.67 -2.50 -7.17
CA SER A 46 -14.39 -3.06 -6.01
C SER A 46 -13.69 -4.26 -5.36
N SER A 47 -12.36 -4.30 -5.41
CA SER A 47 -11.56 -5.38 -4.82
C SER A 47 -11.19 -5.10 -3.36
N ILE A 48 -10.82 -6.16 -2.64
CA ILE A 48 -10.57 -6.11 -1.20
C ILE A 48 -9.25 -6.81 -0.85
N PHE A 49 -8.35 -6.07 -0.21
CA PHE A 49 -7.17 -6.62 0.44
C PHE A 49 -7.35 -6.55 1.97
N THR A 50 -7.17 -7.67 2.66
CA THR A 50 -7.25 -7.75 4.13
C THR A 50 -5.99 -8.36 4.71
N ALA A 51 -5.35 -7.64 5.65
CA ALA A 51 -4.25 -8.14 6.45
C ALA A 51 -4.58 -8.08 7.95
N THR A 52 -4.31 -9.18 8.66
CA THR A 52 -4.48 -9.25 10.12
C THR A 52 -3.20 -9.78 10.75
N ASN A 53 -2.76 -9.16 11.84
CA ASN A 53 -1.55 -9.54 12.58
C ASN A 53 -0.32 -9.68 11.65
N SER A 54 -0.12 -8.73 10.73
CA SER A 54 0.90 -8.85 9.67
C SER A 54 1.90 -7.70 9.72
N SER A 55 3.09 -7.90 9.14
CA SER A 55 4.11 -6.87 8.99
C SER A 55 4.35 -6.52 7.53
N PHE A 56 4.51 -5.23 7.26
CA PHE A 56 4.90 -4.67 5.97
C PHE A 56 6.21 -3.90 6.19
N ASP A 57 7.33 -4.48 5.78
CA ASP A 57 8.67 -3.94 5.98
C ASP A 57 9.32 -3.63 4.63
N SER A 58 9.87 -2.43 4.49
CA SER A 58 10.77 -2.06 3.40
C SER A 58 10.16 -2.24 2.00
N ASN A 59 8.83 -2.13 1.87
CA ASN A 59 8.17 -2.27 0.58
C ASN A 59 8.14 -0.94 -0.19
N SER A 60 8.25 -0.99 -1.52
CA SER A 60 8.41 0.21 -2.32
C SER A 60 7.69 0.26 -3.67
N ALA A 61 7.16 1.43 -4.03
CA ALA A 61 6.75 1.76 -5.40
C ALA A 61 7.75 2.77 -6.00
N LEU A 62 8.33 2.46 -7.17
CA LEU A 62 9.54 3.16 -7.61
C LEU A 62 9.31 4.42 -8.45
N GLU A 63 8.15 4.57 -9.10
CA GLU A 63 7.88 5.72 -9.99
C GLU A 63 6.71 6.61 -9.54
N TYR A 64 5.67 6.01 -8.95
CA TYR A 64 4.42 6.71 -8.68
C TYR A 64 4.03 6.68 -7.22
N TYR A 65 3.06 5.86 -6.79
CA TYR A 65 2.44 6.01 -5.47
C TYR A 65 2.25 4.71 -4.71
N GLY A 66 2.18 4.84 -3.38
CA GLY A 66 1.78 3.76 -2.47
C GLY A 66 2.84 2.67 -2.34
N GLY A 67 3.84 2.89 -1.47
CA GLY A 67 4.92 1.93 -1.23
C GLY A 67 4.45 0.55 -0.81
N VAL A 68 3.29 0.46 -0.15
CA VAL A 68 2.57 -0.78 0.10
C VAL A 68 1.37 -0.90 -0.83
N ALA A 69 0.46 0.08 -0.82
CA ALA A 69 -0.85 -0.08 -1.43
C ALA A 69 -1.26 1.09 -2.33
N TYR A 70 -1.75 0.77 -3.52
CA TYR A 70 -2.53 1.68 -4.35
C TYR A 70 -3.98 1.18 -4.41
N VAL A 71 -4.94 2.01 -4.02
CA VAL A 71 -6.36 1.60 -3.89
C VAL A 71 -7.25 2.54 -4.68
N ARG A 72 -8.07 2.02 -5.60
CA ARG A 72 -8.95 2.82 -6.48
C ARG A 72 -10.27 2.14 -6.81
N ASP A 73 -11.17 2.88 -7.47
CA ASP A 73 -12.42 2.38 -8.03
C ASP A 73 -13.28 1.61 -7.01
N SER A 74 -13.61 2.27 -5.89
CA SER A 74 -14.43 1.72 -4.79
C SER A 74 -13.83 0.49 -4.10
N SER A 75 -12.50 0.41 -4.05
CA SER A 75 -11.78 -0.71 -3.45
C SER A 75 -11.34 -0.44 -2.02
N THR A 76 -10.96 -1.50 -1.31
CA THR A 76 -10.60 -1.41 0.12
C THR A 76 -9.30 -2.16 0.41
N PHE A 77 -8.43 -1.51 1.18
CA PHE A 77 -7.33 -2.15 1.90
C PHE A 77 -7.56 -2.01 3.40
N THR A 78 -7.62 -3.14 4.12
CA THR A 78 -7.78 -3.16 5.57
C THR A 78 -6.61 -3.88 6.23
N ALA A 79 -5.96 -3.21 7.19
CA ALA A 79 -4.98 -3.79 8.08
C ALA A 79 -5.44 -3.71 9.53
N THR A 80 -5.33 -4.81 10.26
CA THR A 80 -5.65 -4.86 11.69
C THR A 80 -4.49 -5.48 12.45
N ASN A 81 -4.12 -4.91 13.59
CA ASN A 81 -3.01 -5.40 14.42
C ASN A 81 -1.70 -5.56 13.64
N SER A 82 -1.41 -4.64 12.72
CA SER A 82 -0.31 -4.79 11.76
C SER A 82 0.75 -3.70 11.94
N SER A 83 1.94 -3.90 11.40
CA SER A 83 3.01 -2.90 11.41
C SER A 83 3.43 -2.53 10.01
N PHE A 84 3.73 -1.25 9.79
CA PHE A 84 4.24 -0.71 8.54
C PHE A 84 5.54 0.04 8.84
N ASP A 85 6.66 -0.55 8.48
CA ASP A 85 8.00 0.00 8.70
C ASP A 85 8.73 0.25 7.38
N SER A 86 9.37 1.41 7.27
CA SER A 86 10.31 1.72 6.19
C SER A 86 9.75 1.55 4.77
N ASN A 87 8.44 1.66 4.60
CA ASN A 87 7.81 1.59 3.29
C ASN A 87 7.88 2.94 2.60
N SER A 88 8.13 2.93 1.29
CA SER A 88 8.36 4.16 0.56
C SER A 88 7.81 4.18 -0.86
N PHE A 89 7.57 5.37 -1.40
CA PHE A 89 7.49 5.51 -2.85
C PHE A 89 8.33 6.70 -3.32
N ASP A 90 8.88 6.64 -4.53
CA ASP A 90 9.52 7.80 -5.17
C ASP A 90 8.59 8.35 -6.24
N SER A 91 7.75 9.30 -5.86
CA SER A 91 6.89 9.96 -6.83
C SER A 91 7.66 11.08 -7.50
N ASN A 92 8.05 10.86 -8.77
CA ASN A 92 8.52 11.95 -9.62
C ASN A 92 7.44 13.02 -9.87
N TYR A 93 6.17 12.70 -9.59
CA TYR A 93 5.04 13.65 -9.62
C TYR A 93 4.85 14.44 -8.32
N ALA A 94 5.17 13.87 -7.14
CA ALA A 94 5.07 14.57 -5.86
C ALA A 94 6.11 15.70 -5.70
N LYS A 95 7.22 15.66 -6.44
CA LYS A 95 8.23 16.74 -6.46
C LYS A 95 7.67 18.10 -6.93
N ASN A 96 6.54 18.13 -7.66
CA ASN A 96 5.85 19.35 -8.06
C ASN A 96 4.57 19.66 -7.26
N SER A 97 4.09 18.73 -6.44
CA SER A 97 2.80 18.85 -5.75
C SER A 97 2.90 18.80 -4.20
N GLY A 98 4.11 18.63 -3.65
CA GLY A 98 4.29 18.34 -2.23
C GLY A 98 3.87 16.90 -1.93
N GLY A 99 4.70 16.14 -1.22
CA GLY A 99 4.33 14.79 -0.78
C GLY A 99 3.07 14.85 0.07
N VAL A 100 1.95 14.36 -0.47
CA VAL A 100 0.71 14.23 0.30
C VAL A 100 0.20 12.80 0.15
N ALA A 101 0.34 12.04 1.24
CA ALA A 101 -0.64 11.02 1.56
C ALA A 101 -1.96 11.74 1.83
N CYS A 102 -2.99 11.56 1.00
CA CYS A 102 -4.34 11.99 1.39
C CYS A 102 -5.34 10.83 1.31
N VAL A 103 -5.40 10.06 2.40
CA VAL A 103 -6.68 9.87 3.09
C VAL A 103 -6.59 10.65 4.39
N PHE A 104 -7.63 11.43 4.70
CA PHE A 104 -7.71 12.43 5.77
C PHE A 104 -7.56 11.89 7.21
N SER A 105 -6.40 11.40 7.60
CA SER A 105 -5.99 11.43 9.01
C SER A 105 -4.51 11.77 9.13
N ALA A 106 -4.18 12.73 9.97
CA ALA A 106 -2.90 13.47 9.97
C ALA A 106 -1.65 12.68 10.40
N ASP A 107 -1.71 11.34 10.44
CA ASP A 107 -0.72 10.49 11.13
C ASP A 107 0.01 9.50 10.20
N TRP A 108 -0.25 9.50 8.89
CA TRP A 108 0.47 8.65 7.94
C TRP A 108 1.75 9.37 7.52
N ASN A 109 2.87 9.01 8.15
CA ASN A 109 4.20 9.26 7.57
C ASN A 109 4.16 8.76 6.12
N GLY A 110 4.05 9.70 5.17
CA GLY A 110 3.71 9.39 3.78
C GLY A 110 4.64 8.33 3.25
N GLY A 111 4.12 7.34 2.52
CA GLY A 111 4.92 6.22 2.01
C GLY A 111 4.15 4.91 1.91
N VAL A 112 3.18 4.67 2.79
CA VAL A 112 2.47 3.37 2.85
C VAL A 112 1.43 3.22 1.73
N ALA A 113 0.48 4.15 1.65
CA ALA A 113 -0.68 3.95 0.79
C ALA A 113 -1.09 5.21 0.04
N TYR A 114 -1.61 4.99 -1.18
CA TYR A 114 -2.31 5.98 -1.96
C TYR A 114 -3.72 5.47 -2.27
N VAL A 115 -4.71 6.33 -2.04
CA VAL A 115 -6.12 5.99 -2.25
C VAL A 115 -6.71 6.99 -3.24
N GLN A 116 -7.04 6.49 -4.43
CA GLN A 116 -7.68 7.25 -5.47
C GLN A 116 -9.20 7.26 -5.23
N GLU A 117 -9.73 8.46 -5.03
CA GLU A 117 -11.16 8.78 -4.86
C GLU A 117 -11.74 8.50 -3.46
N SER A 118 -12.82 9.21 -3.12
CA SER A 118 -13.50 9.11 -1.83
C SER A 118 -14.30 7.82 -1.64
N SER A 119 -14.51 7.04 -2.71
CA SER A 119 -15.19 5.75 -2.68
C SER A 119 -14.26 4.61 -2.25
N SER A 120 -12.95 4.80 -2.36
CA SER A 120 -11.93 3.83 -1.98
C SER A 120 -11.44 4.09 -0.56
N THR A 121 -10.94 3.06 0.12
CA THR A 121 -10.46 3.21 1.50
C THR A 121 -9.18 2.44 1.78
N PHE A 122 -8.32 3.05 2.60
CA PHE A 122 -7.27 2.37 3.34
C PHE A 122 -7.56 2.55 4.83
N THR A 123 -7.70 1.44 5.56
CA THR A 123 -7.98 1.46 7.00
C THR A 123 -6.92 0.65 7.71
N ALA A 124 -6.20 1.26 8.67
CA ALA A 124 -5.41 0.50 9.63
C ALA A 124 -5.92 0.72 11.05
N THR A 125 -6.25 -0.38 11.74
CA THR A 125 -6.70 -0.36 13.13
C THR A 125 -5.67 -1.06 14.00
N ASN A 126 -5.38 -0.48 15.17
CA ASN A 126 -4.38 -1.03 16.11
C ASN A 126 -3.05 -1.36 15.42
N SER A 127 -2.58 -0.45 14.57
CA SER A 127 -1.41 -0.67 13.71
C SER A 127 -0.39 0.45 13.88
N SER A 128 0.90 0.15 13.67
CA SER A 128 2.00 1.13 13.79
C SER A 128 2.56 1.54 12.43
N PHE A 129 3.12 2.75 12.38
CA PHE A 129 3.66 3.38 11.18
C PHE A 129 5.00 4.06 11.47
N ASP A 130 6.09 3.35 11.19
CA ASP A 130 7.43 3.77 11.53
C ASP A 130 8.27 3.96 10.26
N SER A 131 9.11 5.00 10.23
CA SER A 131 10.11 5.25 9.17
C SER A 131 9.62 5.27 7.70
N ASN A 132 8.30 5.35 7.45
CA ASN A 132 7.75 5.40 6.09
C ASN A 132 8.04 6.77 5.43
N SER A 133 8.32 6.77 4.12
CA SER A 133 8.72 7.99 3.39
C SER A 133 8.12 8.11 1.97
N ALA A 134 7.95 9.35 1.48
CA ALA A 134 7.34 9.71 0.20
C ALA A 134 8.13 10.81 -0.51
#